data_AF-A0A924GV06-F1
#
_entry.id   AF-A0A924GV06-F1
#
_cell.length_a   1.000
_cell.length_b   1.000
_cell.length_c   1.000
_cell.angle_alpha   90.00
_cell.angle_beta   90.00
_cell.angle_gamma   90.00
#
_symmetry.space_group_name_H-M   'P 1'
#
loop_
_entity.id
_entity.type
_entity.pdbx_description
1 polymer ?
#
loop_
_entity_poly.entity_id
_entity_poly.type
_entity_poly.pdbx_seq_one_letter_code
_entity_poly.pdbx_strand_id
1 'polypeptide(L)'
;MTGRIASESLPAQAQSLSALRDDYRARKAVLLTTMLGQGASTRGIRTLLQRLAREADSTLKTLWNAAELPATFALLGVGGFGRGELFPHSDVDVVVLVPDEISLEAHPELKRKIETFIGNCWDSGLEIGSSVRNIGECVALASTDITIQTSLVESRLVTGSAKTCTDFQKRFRASIDPKAFFVAKTLEMRQRHTKFENTPYSLEPNCKESPGGLRDLQVILWVAKAAGQGKSWDDLAR
;
A
#
# COMPACT_ATOMS: atom_id res chain seq x y z
N MET A 1 24.35 -27.61 -40.65
CA MET A 1 25.16 -26.48 -40.15
C MET A 1 24.30 -25.23 -40.19
N THR A 2 23.64 -24.90 -39.09
CA THR A 2 23.07 -23.56 -38.81
C THR A 2 22.64 -23.57 -37.35
N GLY A 3 23.56 -23.18 -36.46
CA GLY A 3 23.31 -23.04 -35.04
C GLY A 3 22.44 -21.82 -34.77
N ARG A 4 21.28 -22.03 -34.12
CA ARG A 4 20.55 -20.96 -33.45
C ARG A 4 21.28 -20.64 -32.16
N ILE A 5 21.85 -19.45 -32.08
CA ILE A 5 22.38 -18.88 -30.85
C ILE A 5 21.15 -18.48 -30.01
N ALA A 6 20.94 -19.20 -28.91
CA ALA A 6 19.99 -18.82 -27.90
C ALA A 6 20.41 -17.48 -27.29
N SER A 7 19.52 -16.49 -27.30
CA SER A 7 19.67 -15.25 -26.55
C SER A 7 19.51 -15.57 -25.07
N GLU A 8 20.59 -15.97 -24.42
CA GLU A 8 20.67 -16.03 -22.96
C GLU A 8 20.55 -14.61 -22.40
N SER A 9 19.41 -14.32 -21.77
CA SER A 9 19.23 -13.14 -20.94
C SER A 9 20.18 -13.23 -19.74
N LEU A 10 21.13 -12.29 -19.65
CA LEU A 10 22.08 -12.16 -18.56
C LEU A 10 21.38 -12.10 -17.18
N PRO A 11 21.97 -12.66 -16.11
CA PRO A 11 21.45 -12.55 -14.76
C PRO A 11 21.42 -11.09 -14.30
N ALA A 12 20.38 -10.70 -13.56
CA ALA A 12 20.25 -9.39 -12.92
C ALA A 12 21.28 -9.22 -11.80
N GLN A 13 22.53 -8.93 -12.15
CA GLN A 13 23.55 -8.47 -11.21
C GLN A 13 23.25 -7.04 -10.79
N ALA A 14 23.09 -6.87 -9.46
CA ALA A 14 22.96 -5.65 -8.67
C ALA A 14 23.02 -4.33 -9.46
N GLN A 15 21.85 -3.83 -9.89
CA GLN A 15 21.74 -2.41 -10.19
C GLN A 15 22.13 -1.64 -8.92
N SER A 16 23.01 -0.64 -9.06
CA SER A 16 23.31 0.24 -7.93
C SER A 16 22.04 0.95 -7.45
N LEU A 17 21.93 1.24 -6.16
CA LEU A 17 20.77 1.98 -5.61
C LEU A 17 20.56 3.32 -6.32
N SER A 18 21.66 3.97 -6.76
CA SER A 18 21.59 5.18 -7.58
C SER A 18 20.91 4.95 -8.93
N ALA A 19 21.26 3.86 -9.64
CA ALA A 19 20.65 3.53 -10.92
C ALA A 19 19.16 3.20 -10.74
N LEU A 20 18.81 2.45 -9.70
CA LEU A 20 17.40 2.15 -9.38
C LEU A 20 16.60 3.41 -9.06
N ARG A 21 17.20 4.36 -8.34
CA ARG A 21 16.57 5.65 -8.04
C ARG A 21 16.31 6.48 -9.28
N ASP A 22 17.32 6.61 -10.14
CA ASP A 22 17.23 7.42 -11.34
C ASP A 22 16.21 6.81 -12.32
N ASP A 23 16.20 5.49 -12.44
CA ASP A 23 15.23 4.71 -13.21
C ASP A 23 13.80 4.86 -12.68
N TYR A 24 13.56 4.71 -11.36
CA TYR A 24 12.24 4.93 -10.75
C TYR A 24 11.73 6.35 -10.98
N ARG A 25 12.59 7.36 -10.78
CA ARG A 25 12.25 8.78 -11.02
C ARG A 25 11.92 9.03 -12.49
N ALA A 26 12.70 8.46 -13.42
CA ALA A 26 12.46 8.59 -14.85
C ALA A 26 11.11 7.99 -15.25
N ARG A 27 10.80 6.75 -14.83
CA ARG A 27 9.50 6.10 -15.11
C ARG A 27 8.33 6.88 -14.52
N LYS A 28 8.46 7.35 -13.27
CA LYS A 28 7.45 8.22 -12.62
C LYS A 28 7.24 9.51 -13.40
N ALA A 29 8.30 10.19 -13.83
CA ALA A 29 8.22 11.43 -14.60
C ALA A 29 7.51 11.22 -15.96
N VAL A 30 7.83 10.15 -16.68
CA VAL A 30 7.18 9.80 -17.95
C VAL A 30 5.67 9.61 -17.78
N LEU A 31 5.23 8.95 -16.70
CA LEU A 31 3.81 8.76 -16.43
C LEU A 31 3.09 10.09 -16.17
N LEU A 32 3.71 10.99 -15.41
CA LEU A 32 3.13 12.30 -15.09
C LEU A 32 3.06 13.22 -16.32
N THR A 33 4.13 13.29 -17.13
CA THR A 33 4.15 14.11 -18.34
C THR A 33 3.18 13.61 -19.40
N THR A 34 3.07 12.29 -19.58
CA THR A 34 2.09 11.69 -20.49
C THR A 34 0.67 12.09 -20.12
N MET A 35 0.34 12.09 -18.83
CA MET A 35 -0.99 12.49 -18.36
C MET A 35 -1.28 13.98 -18.59
N LEU A 36 -0.30 14.86 -18.33
CA LEU A 36 -0.45 16.30 -18.56
C LEU A 36 -0.65 16.62 -20.06
N GLY A 37 -0.03 15.85 -20.96
CA GLY A 37 -0.16 16.04 -22.41
C GLY A 37 -1.45 15.50 -23.04
N GLN A 38 -2.05 14.44 -22.48
CA GLN A 38 -3.26 13.79 -23.04
C GLN A 38 -4.58 14.38 -22.51
N GLY A 39 -4.52 15.26 -21.51
CA GLY A 39 -5.68 15.80 -20.82
C GLY A 39 -6.25 14.83 -19.77
N ALA A 40 -6.78 15.40 -18.68
CA ALA A 40 -7.21 14.63 -17.52
C ALA A 40 -8.67 14.14 -17.65
N SER A 41 -8.86 12.89 -18.07
CA SER A 41 -10.14 12.18 -17.89
C SER A 41 -10.14 11.40 -16.57
N THR A 42 -11.32 11.17 -15.96
CA THR A 42 -11.44 10.37 -14.72
C THR A 42 -10.84 8.97 -14.88
N ARG A 43 -11.09 8.32 -16.03
CA ARG A 43 -10.51 7.01 -16.36
C ARG A 43 -8.99 7.07 -16.53
N GLY A 44 -8.49 8.16 -17.14
CA GLY A 44 -7.07 8.45 -17.27
C GLY A 44 -6.39 8.60 -15.91
N ILE A 45 -6.99 9.35 -14.98
CA ILE A 45 -6.48 9.54 -13.61
C ILE A 45 -6.38 8.20 -12.89
N ARG A 46 -7.46 7.40 -12.86
CA ARG A 46 -7.42 6.08 -12.21
C ARG A 46 -6.32 5.20 -12.79
N THR A 47 -6.17 5.20 -14.11
CA THR A 47 -5.13 4.43 -14.81
C THR A 47 -3.73 4.93 -14.43
N LEU A 48 -3.53 6.24 -14.32
CA LEU A 48 -2.27 6.84 -13.87
C LEU A 48 -1.93 6.39 -12.44
N LEU A 49 -2.85 6.52 -11.49
CA LEU A 49 -2.62 6.13 -10.09
C LEU A 49 -2.24 4.65 -9.96
N GLN A 50 -2.89 3.79 -10.75
CA GLN A 50 -2.57 2.36 -10.82
C GLN A 50 -1.20 2.09 -11.44
N ARG A 51 -0.81 2.84 -12.48
CA ARG A 51 0.52 2.71 -13.09
C ARG A 51 1.60 3.16 -12.12
N LEU A 52 1.42 4.29 -11.43
CA LEU A 52 2.33 4.76 -10.38
C LEU A 52 2.50 3.72 -9.27
N ALA A 53 1.39 3.10 -8.81
CA ALA A 53 1.47 2.02 -7.82
C ALA A 53 2.22 0.79 -8.34
N ARG A 54 2.07 0.42 -9.62
CA ARG A 54 2.82 -0.68 -10.24
C ARG A 54 4.31 -0.39 -10.37
N GLU A 55 4.70 0.85 -10.65
CA GLU A 55 6.11 1.24 -10.64
C GLU A 55 6.73 1.09 -9.26
N ALA A 56 6.03 1.55 -8.21
CA ALA A 56 6.46 1.33 -6.84
C ALA A 56 6.51 -0.15 -6.46
N ASP A 57 5.51 -0.96 -6.85
CA ASP A 57 5.53 -2.43 -6.67
C ASP A 57 6.78 -3.05 -7.31
N SER A 58 7.15 -2.62 -8.52
CA SER A 58 8.31 -3.16 -9.24
C SER A 58 9.61 -2.84 -8.52
N THR A 59 9.80 -1.59 -8.11
CA THR A 59 10.98 -1.16 -7.35
C THR A 59 11.07 -1.91 -6.01
N LEU A 60 9.96 -2.01 -5.27
CA LEU A 60 9.90 -2.76 -4.01
C LEU A 60 10.26 -4.24 -4.18
N LYS A 61 9.80 -4.88 -5.26
CA LYS A 61 10.14 -6.29 -5.56
C LYS A 61 11.63 -6.48 -5.82
N THR A 62 12.25 -5.58 -6.59
CA THR A 62 13.70 -5.62 -6.84
C THR A 62 14.47 -5.51 -5.52
N LEU A 63 14.11 -4.55 -4.67
CA LEU A 63 14.74 -4.34 -3.36
C LEU A 63 14.52 -5.52 -2.41
N TRP A 64 13.31 -6.07 -2.40
CA TRP A 64 12.95 -7.22 -1.56
C TRP A 64 13.78 -8.46 -1.92
N ASN A 65 13.94 -8.73 -3.21
CA ASN A 65 14.76 -9.84 -3.69
C ASN A 65 16.23 -9.64 -3.32
N ALA A 66 16.75 -8.41 -3.45
CA ALA A 66 18.13 -8.09 -3.07
C ALA A 66 18.38 -8.18 -1.55
N ALA A 67 17.35 -7.96 -0.73
CA ALA A 67 17.47 -8.07 0.72
C ALA A 67 17.56 -9.52 1.24
N GLU A 68 17.16 -10.50 0.41
CA GLU A 68 17.18 -11.93 0.75
C GLU A 68 16.54 -12.22 2.12
N LEU A 69 15.36 -11.62 2.34
CA LEU A 69 14.56 -11.89 3.54
C LEU A 69 13.99 -13.32 3.48
N PRO A 70 13.69 -13.94 4.65
CA PRO A 70 13.18 -15.31 4.68
C PRO A 70 11.92 -15.46 3.81
N ALA A 71 11.81 -16.58 3.09
CA ALA A 71 10.69 -16.84 2.18
C ALA A 71 9.31 -16.89 2.88
N THR A 72 9.30 -17.02 4.21
CA THR A 72 8.09 -16.98 5.06
C THR A 72 7.59 -15.55 5.33
N PHE A 73 8.37 -14.52 5.02
CA PHE A 73 8.01 -13.12 5.22
C PHE A 73 7.17 -12.63 4.06
N ALA A 74 6.34 -11.60 4.29
CA ALA A 74 5.59 -10.95 3.23
C ALA A 74 5.73 -9.42 3.32
N LEU A 75 5.70 -8.76 2.16
CA LEU A 75 5.56 -7.32 2.07
C LEU A 75 4.14 -6.99 1.65
N LEU A 76 3.42 -6.27 2.51
CA LEU A 76 2.05 -5.82 2.22
C LEU A 76 2.07 -4.33 1.92
N GLY A 77 1.37 -3.90 0.88
CA GLY A 77 0.97 -2.51 0.72
C GLY A 77 -0.31 -2.27 1.50
N VAL A 78 -0.44 -1.12 2.15
CA VAL A 78 -1.61 -0.75 2.96
C VAL A 78 -2.17 0.61 2.55
N GLY A 79 -3.35 0.98 3.03
CA GLY A 79 -4.01 2.23 2.67
C GLY A 79 -4.21 2.40 1.15
N GLY A 80 -3.92 3.60 0.64
CA GLY A 80 -4.04 3.90 -0.81
C GLY A 80 -3.14 3.04 -1.68
N PHE A 81 -1.89 2.82 -1.26
CA PHE A 81 -0.96 1.96 -1.97
C PHE A 81 -1.43 0.49 -1.99
N GLY A 82 -2.00 0.02 -0.87
CA GLY A 82 -2.67 -1.28 -0.76
C GLY A 82 -3.84 -1.44 -1.74
N ARG A 83 -4.66 -0.38 -1.93
CA ARG A 83 -5.69 -0.34 -2.98
C ARG A 83 -5.14 -0.33 -4.42
N GLY A 84 -3.83 -0.17 -4.60
CA GLY A 84 -3.21 0.00 -5.92
C GLY A 84 -3.41 1.40 -6.49
N GLU A 85 -3.55 2.42 -5.63
CA GLU A 85 -3.69 3.82 -6.00
C GLU A 85 -2.57 4.64 -5.37
N LEU A 86 -1.62 5.13 -6.17
CA LEU A 86 -0.54 5.98 -5.69
C LEU A 86 -0.65 7.37 -6.32
N PHE A 87 -0.85 8.40 -5.51
CA PHE A 87 -0.85 9.78 -5.97
C PHE A 87 0.60 10.29 -6.16
N PRO A 88 0.83 11.30 -7.02
CA PRO A 88 2.18 11.73 -7.40
C PRO A 88 3.12 12.07 -6.23
N HIS A 89 2.57 12.55 -5.11
CA HIS A 89 3.30 12.96 -3.92
C HIS A 89 2.82 12.23 -2.65
N SER A 90 2.26 11.02 -2.82
CA SER A 90 1.92 10.19 -1.67
C SER A 90 3.05 9.23 -1.34
N ASP A 91 3.19 8.98 -0.04
CA ASP A 91 4.02 7.93 0.50
C ASP A 91 3.54 6.54 0.02
N VAL A 92 4.47 5.60 0.02
CA VAL A 92 4.26 4.18 -0.27
C VAL A 92 4.19 3.45 1.07
N ASP A 93 2.98 3.29 1.59
CA ASP A 93 2.75 2.66 2.88
C ASP A 93 2.84 1.13 2.81
N VAL A 94 3.77 0.53 3.58
CA VAL A 94 4.05 -0.90 3.60
C VAL A 94 4.15 -1.49 5.01
N VAL A 95 3.83 -2.79 5.10
CA VAL A 95 4.05 -3.61 6.29
C VAL A 95 4.96 -4.78 5.91
N VAL A 96 6.12 -4.87 6.54
CA VAL A 96 6.94 -6.09 6.54
C VAL A 96 6.32 -7.04 7.57
N LEU A 97 5.63 -8.06 7.06
CA LEU A 97 4.91 -9.03 7.86
C LEU A 97 5.79 -10.24 8.18
N VAL A 98 5.99 -10.46 9.47
CA VAL A 98 6.78 -11.54 10.05
C VAL A 98 5.86 -12.64 10.60
N PRO A 99 6.16 -13.94 10.41
CA PRO A 99 5.43 -15.01 11.10
C PRO A 99 5.51 -14.86 12.64
N ASP A 100 4.44 -15.20 13.36
CA ASP A 100 4.38 -15.06 14.83
C ASP A 100 5.43 -15.91 15.55
N GLU A 101 5.90 -16.99 14.91
CA GLU A 101 6.90 -17.91 15.44
C GLU A 101 8.32 -17.32 15.44
N ILE A 102 8.54 -16.18 14.75
CA ILE A 102 9.85 -15.56 14.59
C ILE A 102 9.93 -14.29 15.44
N SER A 103 10.76 -14.34 16.49
CA SER A 103 11.13 -13.17 17.27
C SER A 103 12.32 -12.44 16.64
N LEU A 104 12.13 -11.19 16.22
CA LEU A 104 13.22 -10.36 15.66
C LEU A 104 14.28 -9.99 16.71
N GLU A 105 13.89 -9.86 17.98
CA GLU A 105 14.83 -9.57 19.08
C GLU A 105 15.81 -10.72 19.32
N ALA A 106 15.41 -11.96 19.02
CA ALA A 106 16.30 -13.13 19.06
C ALA A 106 17.18 -13.26 17.80
N HIS A 107 16.97 -12.44 16.76
CA HIS A 107 17.63 -12.56 15.45
C HIS A 107 18.16 -11.19 14.98
N PRO A 108 19.24 -10.66 15.60
CA PRO A 108 19.77 -9.33 15.29
C PRO A 108 20.19 -9.18 13.82
N GLU A 109 20.67 -10.25 13.19
CA GLU A 109 21.02 -10.28 11.77
C GLU A 109 19.81 -10.05 10.86
N LEU A 110 18.66 -10.64 11.22
CA LEU A 110 17.42 -10.46 10.47
C LEU A 110 16.86 -9.05 10.64
N LYS A 111 16.94 -8.50 11.86
CA LYS A 111 16.59 -7.11 12.15
C LYS A 111 17.42 -6.15 11.27
N ARG A 112 18.74 -6.34 11.22
CA ARG A 112 19.65 -5.56 10.36
C ARG A 112 19.32 -5.68 8.88
N LYS A 113 18.96 -6.88 8.38
CA LYS A 113 18.52 -7.07 6.99
C LYS A 113 17.25 -6.27 6.68
N ILE A 114 16.28 -6.25 7.59
CA ILE A 114 15.03 -5.49 7.42
C ILE A 114 15.31 -3.98 7.44
N GLU A 115 16.14 -3.51 8.38
CA GLU A 115 16.55 -2.11 8.45
C GLU A 115 17.27 -1.68 7.16
N THR A 116 18.17 -2.52 6.65
CA THR A 116 18.87 -2.30 5.38
C THR A 116 17.88 -2.25 4.21
N PHE A 117 16.91 -3.15 4.15
CA PHE A 117 15.86 -3.14 3.14
C PHE A 117 15.05 -1.84 3.16
N ILE A 118 14.64 -1.39 4.35
CA ILE A 118 13.89 -0.14 4.54
C ILE A 118 14.75 1.06 4.10
N GLY A 119 16.02 1.12 4.51
CA GLY A 119 16.95 2.16 4.08
C GLY A 119 17.12 2.20 2.56
N ASN A 120 17.29 1.03 1.94
CA ASN A 120 17.43 0.93 0.49
C ASN A 120 16.16 1.37 -0.27
N CYS A 121 14.97 1.21 0.31
CA CYS A 121 13.74 1.76 -0.26
C CYS A 121 13.80 3.30 -0.34
N TRP A 122 14.18 3.96 0.76
CA TRP A 122 14.40 5.41 0.78
C TRP A 122 15.49 5.84 -0.22
N ASP A 123 16.62 5.15 -0.24
CA ASP A 123 17.73 5.45 -1.13
C ASP A 123 17.39 5.25 -2.61
N SER A 124 16.45 4.35 -2.92
CA SER A 124 15.88 4.16 -4.27
C SER A 124 14.89 5.27 -4.67
N GLY A 125 14.63 6.25 -3.81
CA GLY A 125 13.68 7.34 -4.07
C GLY A 125 12.22 6.98 -3.84
N LEU A 126 11.92 5.86 -3.18
CA LEU A 126 10.59 5.59 -2.63
C LEU A 126 10.48 6.29 -1.27
N GLU A 127 9.50 7.18 -1.13
CA GLU A 127 9.11 7.71 0.18
C GLU A 127 8.21 6.66 0.85
N ILE A 128 8.78 5.80 1.71
CA ILE A 128 8.03 4.69 2.31
C ILE A 128 7.59 4.99 3.75
N GLY A 129 6.28 4.87 3.99
CA GLY A 129 5.75 4.69 5.35
C GLY A 129 5.86 3.20 5.69
N SER A 130 6.74 2.81 6.61
CA SER A 130 6.97 1.37 6.89
C SER A 130 6.70 0.98 8.34
N SER A 131 6.22 -0.23 8.52
CA SER A 131 6.18 -0.90 9.82
C SER A 131 6.60 -2.36 9.69
N VAL A 132 7.22 -2.90 10.73
CA VAL A 132 7.66 -4.30 10.81
C VAL A 132 6.91 -4.93 11.96
N ARG A 133 6.06 -5.91 11.67
CA ARG A 133 5.15 -6.50 12.66
C ARG A 133 4.89 -7.96 12.37
N ASN A 134 4.58 -8.73 13.40
CA ASN A 134 3.99 -10.05 13.23
C ASN A 134 2.47 -9.97 13.06
N ILE A 135 1.81 -11.11 12.81
CA ILE A 135 0.37 -11.18 12.56
C ILE A 135 -0.40 -10.82 13.84
N GLY A 136 0.05 -11.35 14.98
CA GLY A 136 -0.54 -11.06 16.30
C GLY A 136 -0.53 -9.57 16.63
N GLU A 137 0.60 -8.89 16.42
CA GLU A 137 0.78 -7.46 16.63
C GLU A 137 -0.11 -6.63 15.70
N CYS A 138 -0.21 -7.01 14.42
CA CYS A 138 -1.11 -6.33 13.48
C CYS A 138 -2.57 -6.38 13.98
N VAL A 139 -3.03 -7.55 14.42
CA VAL A 139 -4.39 -7.74 14.95
C VAL A 139 -4.59 -6.98 16.26
N ALA A 140 -3.64 -7.08 17.19
CA ALA A 140 -3.72 -6.42 18.49
C ALA A 140 -3.78 -4.90 18.34
N LEU A 141 -2.88 -4.30 17.56
CA LEU A 141 -2.84 -2.85 17.36
C LEU A 141 -4.09 -2.34 16.62
N ALA A 142 -4.59 -3.09 15.65
CA ALA A 142 -5.83 -2.74 14.96
C ALA A 142 -7.07 -2.80 15.86
N SER A 143 -7.06 -3.63 16.91
CA SER A 143 -8.18 -3.69 17.86
C SER A 143 -8.27 -2.44 18.75
N THR A 144 -7.16 -1.70 18.90
CA THR A 144 -7.07 -0.51 19.75
C THR A 144 -6.97 0.81 18.99
N ASP A 145 -6.69 0.77 17.68
CA ASP A 145 -6.48 1.96 16.84
C ASP A 145 -7.24 1.85 15.52
N ILE A 146 -8.29 2.67 15.37
CA ILE A 146 -9.13 2.71 14.17
C ILE A 146 -8.37 3.15 12.92
N THR A 147 -7.30 3.94 13.05
CA THR A 147 -6.45 4.38 11.94
C THR A 147 -5.67 3.20 11.38
N ILE A 148 -5.05 2.41 12.27
CA ILE A 148 -4.33 1.18 11.90
C ILE A 148 -5.31 0.18 11.30
N GLN A 149 -6.46 -0.03 11.93
CA GLN A 149 -7.50 -0.93 11.43
C GLN A 149 -7.98 -0.51 10.02
N THR A 150 -8.23 0.78 9.80
CA THR A 150 -8.64 1.32 8.48
C THR A 150 -7.58 1.02 7.43
N SER A 151 -6.30 1.26 7.73
CA SER A 151 -5.19 1.01 6.78
C SER A 151 -5.06 -0.48 6.42
N LEU A 152 -5.17 -1.37 7.41
CA LEU A 152 -5.03 -2.82 7.23
C LEU A 152 -6.21 -3.48 6.50
N VAL A 153 -7.42 -2.89 6.54
CA VAL A 153 -8.57 -3.30 5.71
C VAL A 153 -8.24 -3.23 4.21
N GLU A 154 -7.26 -2.43 3.84
CA GLU A 154 -6.83 -2.22 2.45
C GLU A 154 -5.54 -2.94 2.09
N SER A 155 -5.10 -3.86 2.95
CA SER A 155 -3.88 -4.63 2.75
C SER A 155 -3.92 -5.48 1.47
N ARG A 156 -2.81 -5.43 0.72
CA ARG A 156 -2.57 -6.23 -0.49
C ARG A 156 -1.14 -6.76 -0.47
N LEU A 157 -0.95 -8.02 -0.87
CA LEU A 157 0.38 -8.58 -1.07
C LEU A 157 1.11 -7.86 -2.21
N VAL A 158 2.28 -7.28 -1.92
CA VAL A 158 3.21 -6.73 -2.92
C VAL A 158 4.16 -7.84 -3.37
N THR A 159 4.81 -8.52 -2.42
CA THR A 159 5.74 -9.64 -2.67
C THR A 159 5.94 -10.50 -1.42
N GLY A 160 6.60 -11.65 -1.56
CA GLY A 160 6.87 -12.61 -0.48
C GLY A 160 5.77 -13.67 -0.30
N SER A 161 5.62 -14.17 0.92
CA SER A 161 4.77 -15.32 1.26
C SER A 161 3.27 -15.01 1.13
N ALA A 162 2.64 -15.60 0.12
CA ALA A 162 1.19 -15.57 -0.04
C ALA A 162 0.45 -16.27 1.10
N LYS A 163 1.05 -17.32 1.69
CA LYS A 163 0.50 -18.02 2.85
C LYS A 163 0.41 -17.08 4.06
N THR A 164 1.51 -16.41 4.40
CA THR A 164 1.58 -15.48 5.54
C THR A 164 0.59 -14.32 5.38
N CYS A 165 0.47 -13.78 4.15
CA CYS A 165 -0.54 -12.77 3.84
C CYS A 165 -1.98 -13.30 4.03
N THR A 166 -2.27 -14.51 3.55
CA THR A 166 -3.59 -15.13 3.66
C THR A 166 -3.96 -15.39 5.13
N ASP A 167 -3.01 -15.91 5.92
CA ASP A 167 -3.20 -16.16 7.35
C ASP A 167 -3.46 -14.86 8.11
N PHE A 168 -2.70 -13.80 7.82
CA PHE A 168 -2.96 -12.46 8.35
C PHE A 168 -4.35 -11.96 7.97
N GLN A 169 -4.71 -11.97 6.69
CA GLN A 169 -6.00 -11.46 6.24
C GLN A 169 -7.17 -12.23 6.87
N LYS A 170 -7.04 -13.54 7.09
CA LYS A 170 -8.05 -14.36 7.76
C LYS A 170 -8.22 -13.95 9.22
N ARG A 171 -7.12 -13.87 9.99
CA ARG A 171 -7.14 -13.49 11.40
C ARG A 171 -7.61 -12.04 11.59
N PHE A 172 -7.13 -11.14 10.75
CA PHE A 172 -7.52 -9.74 10.77
C PHE A 172 -9.01 -9.57 10.50
N ARG A 173 -9.56 -10.18 9.44
CA ARG A 173 -11.00 -10.13 9.16
C ARG A 173 -11.85 -10.71 10.29
N ALA A 174 -11.41 -11.81 10.91
CA ALA A 174 -12.11 -12.39 12.05
C ALA A 174 -12.09 -11.50 13.31
N SER A 175 -11.11 -10.60 13.42
CA SER A 175 -10.98 -9.68 14.56
C SER A 175 -11.82 -8.40 14.44
N ILE A 176 -12.30 -8.07 13.24
CA ILE A 176 -13.09 -6.86 13.02
C ILE A 176 -14.53 -7.10 13.47
N ASP A 177 -15.03 -6.26 14.38
CA ASP A 177 -16.47 -6.06 14.59
C ASP A 177 -16.98 -5.00 13.59
N PRO A 178 -17.80 -5.39 12.57
CA PRO A 178 -18.28 -4.46 11.56
C PRO A 178 -19.12 -3.31 12.13
N LYS A 179 -19.89 -3.56 13.20
CA LYS A 179 -20.74 -2.55 13.82
C LYS A 179 -19.89 -1.54 14.57
N ALA A 180 -18.93 -2.00 15.36
CA ALA A 180 -18.00 -1.10 16.05
C ALA A 180 -17.19 -0.26 15.05
N PHE A 181 -16.69 -0.90 13.98
CA PHE A 181 -15.98 -0.20 12.90
C PHE A 181 -16.85 0.89 12.25
N PHE A 182 -18.09 0.56 11.89
CA PHE A 182 -19.04 1.52 11.32
C PHE A 182 -19.28 2.73 12.24
N VAL A 183 -19.53 2.48 13.53
CA VAL A 183 -19.75 3.55 14.52
C VAL A 183 -18.51 4.44 14.63
N ALA A 184 -17.32 3.84 14.73
CA ALA A 184 -16.06 4.57 14.82
C ALA A 184 -15.81 5.43 13.58
N LYS A 185 -15.94 4.87 12.37
CA LYS A 185 -15.77 5.62 11.11
C LYS A 185 -16.81 6.73 10.94
N THR A 186 -18.04 6.51 11.39
CA THR A 186 -19.10 7.53 11.38
C THR A 186 -18.74 8.69 12.30
N LEU A 187 -18.19 8.42 13.47
CA LEU A 187 -17.72 9.44 14.40
C LEU A 187 -16.55 10.25 13.82
N GLU A 188 -15.52 9.58 13.27
CA GLU A 188 -14.40 10.26 12.61
C GLU A 188 -14.85 11.13 11.44
N MET A 189 -15.81 10.65 10.64
CA MET A 189 -16.42 11.44 9.56
C MET A 189 -17.08 12.72 10.09
N ARG A 190 -17.92 12.62 11.13
CA ARG A 190 -18.58 13.78 11.74
C ARG A 190 -17.59 14.78 12.32
N GLN A 191 -16.56 14.29 13.02
CA GLN A 191 -15.49 15.14 13.56
C GLN A 191 -14.74 15.88 12.45
N ARG A 192 -14.40 15.17 11.36
CA ARG A 192 -13.79 15.78 10.19
C ARG A 192 -14.70 16.82 9.54
N HIS A 193 -15.97 16.50 9.30
CA HIS A 193 -16.94 17.46 8.73
C HIS A 193 -17.05 18.72 9.60
N THR A 194 -17.04 18.57 10.92
CA THR A 194 -17.05 19.71 11.86
C THR A 194 -15.82 20.62 11.69
N LYS A 195 -14.62 20.05 11.42
CA LYS A 195 -13.41 20.83 11.12
C LYS A 195 -13.53 21.65 9.82
N PHE A 196 -14.45 21.28 8.93
CA PHE A 196 -14.75 21.98 7.67
C PHE A 196 -16.16 22.58 7.70
N GLU A 197 -16.60 23.05 8.88
CA GLU A 197 -17.83 23.82 9.09
C GLU A 197 -19.12 23.09 8.64
N ASN A 198 -19.06 21.77 8.49
CA ASN A 198 -20.13 20.91 7.98
C ASN A 198 -20.72 21.38 6.64
N THR A 199 -19.96 22.14 5.83
CA THR A 199 -20.44 22.69 4.57
C THR A 199 -19.58 22.22 3.40
N PRO A 200 -20.20 21.74 2.30
CA PRO A 200 -19.49 21.54 1.05
C PRO A 200 -19.31 22.86 0.26
N TYR A 201 -19.94 23.96 0.70
CA TYR A 201 -20.01 25.23 -0.02
C TYR A 201 -18.94 26.25 0.42
N SER A 202 -17.86 25.79 1.04
CA SER A 202 -16.70 26.67 1.27
C SER A 202 -16.21 27.21 -0.08
N LEU A 203 -15.72 28.45 -0.11
CA LEU A 203 -15.20 29.06 -1.34
C LEU A 203 -14.02 28.25 -1.91
N GLU A 204 -13.23 27.64 -1.02
CA GLU A 204 -12.09 26.77 -1.35
C GLU A 204 -12.24 25.44 -0.61
N PRO A 205 -13.13 24.53 -1.07
CA PRO A 205 -13.39 23.29 -0.36
C PRO A 205 -12.22 22.33 -0.51
N ASN A 206 -11.92 21.58 0.56
CA ASN A 206 -10.90 20.55 0.50
C ASN A 206 -11.48 19.31 -0.21
N CYS A 207 -11.03 19.04 -1.44
CA CYS A 207 -11.49 17.92 -2.26
C CYS A 207 -11.34 16.54 -1.60
N LYS A 208 -10.48 16.42 -0.58
CA LYS A 208 -10.24 15.17 0.15
C LYS A 208 -11.08 15.09 1.41
N GLU A 209 -11.06 16.12 2.25
CA GLU A 209 -11.52 16.05 3.64
C GLU A 209 -12.83 16.80 3.92
N SER A 210 -13.29 17.72 3.05
CA SER A 210 -14.58 18.41 3.23
C SER A 210 -15.77 17.43 3.08
N PRO A 211 -16.97 17.78 3.60
CA PRO A 211 -18.18 16.99 3.37
C PRO A 211 -18.42 16.75 1.87
N GLY A 212 -18.72 15.50 1.51
CA GLY A 212 -18.86 15.07 0.11
C GLY A 212 -17.53 14.83 -0.64
N GLY A 213 -16.38 15.04 0.01
CA GLY A 213 -15.06 14.82 -0.58
C GLY A 213 -14.64 13.36 -0.71
N LEU A 214 -13.43 13.12 -1.24
CA LEU A 214 -12.90 11.76 -1.50
C LEU A 214 -12.91 10.86 -0.26
N ARG A 215 -12.71 11.41 0.94
CA ARG A 215 -12.69 10.63 2.18
C ARG A 215 -14.06 10.06 2.52
N ASP A 216 -15.17 10.73 2.18
CA ASP A 216 -16.53 10.20 2.42
C ASP A 216 -16.75 8.95 1.57
N LEU A 217 -16.32 8.98 0.30
CA LEU A 217 -16.35 7.84 -0.61
C LEU A 217 -15.48 6.68 -0.09
N GLN A 218 -14.30 6.98 0.46
CA GLN A 218 -13.44 5.97 1.07
C GLN A 218 -14.08 5.33 2.31
N VAL A 219 -14.77 6.12 3.16
CA VAL A 219 -15.47 5.59 4.34
C VAL A 219 -16.51 4.54 3.94
N ILE A 220 -17.28 4.78 2.87
CA ILE A 220 -18.27 3.82 2.36
C ILE A 220 -17.57 2.50 1.99
N LEU A 221 -16.48 2.56 1.22
CA LEU A 221 -15.73 1.36 0.82
C LEU A 221 -15.08 0.65 2.01
N TRP A 222 -14.56 1.38 2.99
CA TRP A 222 -13.96 0.79 4.19
C TRP A 222 -14.99 0.04 5.03
N VAL A 223 -16.16 0.65 5.27
CA VAL A 223 -17.27 0.02 5.99
C VAL A 223 -17.74 -1.22 5.26
N ALA A 224 -17.91 -1.15 3.93
CA ALA A 224 -18.29 -2.31 3.13
C ALA A 224 -17.28 -3.45 3.23
N LYS A 225 -15.98 -3.15 3.10
CA LYS A 225 -14.90 -4.14 3.22
C LYS A 225 -14.86 -4.76 4.61
N ALA A 226 -14.96 -3.94 5.66
CA ALA A 226 -14.98 -4.38 7.06
C ALA A 226 -16.20 -5.29 7.35
N ALA A 227 -17.35 -5.02 6.74
CA ALA A 227 -18.57 -5.82 6.86
C ALA A 227 -18.61 -7.05 5.91
N GLY A 228 -17.61 -7.23 5.05
CA GLY A 228 -17.61 -8.32 4.06
C GLY A 228 -18.63 -8.17 2.93
N GLN A 229 -19.15 -6.95 2.71
CA GLN A 229 -20.22 -6.66 1.73
C GLN A 229 -19.72 -6.27 0.35
N GLY A 230 -18.40 -6.27 0.12
CA GLY A 230 -17.80 -5.91 -1.16
C GLY A 230 -16.42 -5.27 -0.99
N LYS A 231 -15.66 -5.18 -2.08
CA LYS A 231 -14.30 -4.62 -2.09
C LYS A 231 -14.15 -3.43 -3.05
N SER A 232 -15.13 -3.21 -3.91
CA SER A 232 -15.15 -2.20 -4.97
C SER A 232 -16.55 -1.62 -5.16
N TRP A 233 -16.63 -0.49 -5.86
CA TRP A 233 -17.93 0.09 -6.25
C TRP A 233 -18.77 -0.86 -7.10
N ASP A 234 -18.13 -1.65 -7.97
CA ASP A 234 -18.83 -2.63 -8.81
C ASP A 234 -19.44 -3.78 -7.99
N ASP A 235 -18.84 -4.11 -6.83
CA ASP A 235 -19.42 -5.10 -5.91
C ASP A 235 -20.65 -4.55 -5.19
N LEU A 236 -20.64 -3.25 -4.86
CA LEU A 236 -21.74 -2.59 -4.12
C LEU A 236 -22.94 -2.22 -4.99
N ALA A 237 -22.76 -2.19 -6.31
CA ALA A 237 -23.82 -1.86 -7.26
C ALA A 237 -24.65 -3.09 -7.69
N ARG A 238 -24.30 -4.29 -7.23
CA ARG A 238 -24.98 -5.56 -7.54
C ARG A 238 -25.96 -5.94 -6.44
#